data_AF-A0A8I1SBH5-F1
#
_entry.id   AF-A0A8I1SBH5-F1
#
_cell.length_a   1.000
_cell.length_b   1.000
_cell.length_c   1.000
_cell.angle_alpha   90.00
_cell.angle_beta   90.00
_cell.angle_gamma   90.00
#
_symmetry.space_group_name_H-M   'P 1'
#
loop_
_entity.id
_entity.type
_entity.pdbx_description
1 polymer ?
#
loop_
_entity_poly.entity_id
_entity_poly.type
_entity_poly.pdbx_seq_one_letter_code
_entity_poly.pdbx_strand_id
1 'polypeptide(L)'
;MTADRIDPREYVIDDDATISDIDLEAEEFTLRDGRRLTDELAKELAAQALGEIRRRNLIPGRKSLSGDGSHSPAIRVRVPAQLRRQAENRAAADGVTLSE
;
A
#
# COMPACT_ATOMS: atom_id res chain seq x y z
N MET A 1 -18.00 -24.17 0.86
CA MET A 1 -17.93 -23.26 2.01
C MET A 1 -17.73 -21.86 1.47
N THR A 2 -18.77 -21.04 1.50
CA THR A 2 -18.76 -19.65 1.03
C THR A 2 -17.84 -18.85 1.94
N ALA A 3 -16.79 -18.25 1.39
CA ALA A 3 -15.94 -17.34 2.14
C ALA A 3 -16.81 -16.16 2.58
N ASP A 4 -17.15 -16.10 3.87
CA ASP A 4 -17.84 -14.95 4.44
C ASP A 4 -16.89 -13.76 4.27
N ARG A 5 -17.26 -12.88 3.34
CA ARG A 5 -16.40 -11.80 2.86
C ARG A 5 -16.55 -10.65 3.83
N ILE A 6 -15.63 -10.56 4.78
CA ILE A 6 -15.54 -9.43 5.71
C ILE A 6 -15.41 -8.14 4.88
N ASP A 7 -16.36 -7.21 5.03
CA ASP A 7 -16.25 -5.88 4.43
C ASP A 7 -15.34 -5.03 5.33
N PRO A 8 -14.16 -4.59 4.86
CA PRO A 8 -13.26 -3.79 5.68
C PRO A 8 -13.85 -2.43 6.10
N ARG A 9 -14.93 -1.95 5.47
CA ARG A 9 -15.63 -0.72 5.87
C ARG A 9 -16.48 -0.89 7.13
N GLU A 10 -16.88 -2.12 7.43
CA GLU A 10 -17.64 -2.45 8.63
C GLU A 10 -16.72 -2.65 9.85
N TYR A 11 -15.41 -2.78 9.63
CA TYR A 11 -14.42 -2.85 10.70
C TYR A 11 -14.11 -1.45 11.24
N VAL A 12 -14.77 -1.08 12.35
CA VAL A 12 -14.57 0.18 13.05
C VAL A 12 -13.84 -0.08 14.36
N ILE A 13 -12.71 0.60 14.56
CA ILE A 13 -12.01 0.66 15.85
C ILE A 13 -12.49 1.95 16.53
N ASP A 14 -13.20 1.83 17.65
CA ASP A 14 -13.71 2.93 18.47
C ASP A 14 -12.73 3.34 19.58
N ASP A 15 -13.06 4.39 20.32
CA ASP A 15 -12.21 4.93 21.40
C ASP A 15 -12.12 3.98 22.61
N ASP A 16 -13.02 3.00 22.73
CA ASP A 16 -13.02 1.95 23.75
C ASP A 16 -12.29 0.67 23.31
N ALA A 17 -11.78 0.62 22.07
CA ALA A 17 -11.00 -0.50 21.59
C ALA A 17 -9.71 -0.70 22.40
N THR A 18 -9.56 -1.90 22.96
CA THR A 18 -8.31 -2.31 23.60
C THR A 18 -7.38 -2.93 22.57
N ILE A 19 -6.25 -2.28 22.33
CA ILE A 19 -5.18 -2.79 21.47
C ILE A 19 -4.04 -3.28 22.37
N SER A 20 -3.74 -4.57 22.29
CA SER A 20 -2.61 -5.18 22.99
C SER A 20 -1.74 -5.95 22.01
N ASP A 21 -0.44 -5.99 22.31
CA ASP A 21 0.46 -6.92 21.64
C ASP A 21 0.21 -8.33 22.19
N ILE A 22 0.21 -9.32 21.31
CA ILE A 22 -0.14 -10.71 21.64
C ILE A 22 1.07 -11.60 21.38
N ASP A 23 1.45 -12.36 22.40
CA ASP A 23 2.48 -13.39 22.29
C ASP A 23 1.86 -14.71 21.82
N LEU A 24 2.13 -15.07 20.56
CA LEU A 24 1.59 -16.28 19.92
C LEU A 24 2.25 -17.59 20.42
N GLU A 25 3.34 -17.49 21.19
CA GLU A 25 3.94 -18.65 21.87
C GLU A 25 3.20 -18.94 23.19
N ALA A 26 2.76 -17.89 23.89
CA ALA A 26 2.04 -17.99 25.16
C ALA A 26 0.55 -18.29 24.98
N GLU A 27 -0.08 -17.73 23.94
CA GLU A 27 -1.52 -17.84 23.69
C GLU A 27 -1.83 -18.61 22.40
N GLU A 28 -2.91 -19.39 22.42
CA GLU A 28 -3.32 -20.19 21.26
C GLU A 28 -4.44 -19.50 20.47
N PHE A 29 -4.10 -19.07 19.25
CA PHE A 29 -5.06 -18.50 18.30
C PHE A 29 -5.23 -19.43 17.11
N THR A 30 -6.47 -19.63 16.67
CA THR A 30 -6.79 -20.47 15.50
C THR A 30 -7.30 -19.60 14.36
N LEU A 31 -6.70 -19.77 13.18
CA LEU A 31 -7.18 -19.19 11.94
C LEU A 31 -8.50 -19.83 11.53
N ARG A 32 -9.23 -19.16 10.64
CA ARG A 32 -10.51 -19.64 10.12
C ARG A 32 -10.43 -21.01 9.42
N ASP A 33 -9.28 -21.34 8.88
CA ASP A 33 -9.00 -22.63 8.24
C ASP A 33 -8.65 -23.75 9.23
N GLY A 34 -8.71 -23.47 10.54
CA GLY A 34 -8.43 -24.42 11.60
C GLY A 34 -6.95 -24.55 11.95
N ARG A 35 -6.05 -23.83 11.27
CA ARG A 35 -4.61 -23.84 11.61
C ARG A 35 -4.35 -22.95 12.83
N ARG A 36 -3.46 -23.40 13.72
CA ARG A 36 -2.94 -22.55 14.79
C ARG A 36 -2.07 -21.44 14.19
N LEU A 37 -2.33 -20.20 14.59
CA LEU A 37 -1.51 -19.05 14.28
C LEU A 37 -0.29 -19.07 15.20
N THR A 38 0.87 -19.34 14.63
CA THR A 38 2.17 -19.25 15.29
C THR A 38 2.95 -18.07 14.72
N ASP A 39 4.01 -17.65 15.41
CA ASP A 39 4.94 -16.62 14.92
C ASP A 39 5.52 -16.93 13.54
N GLU A 40 5.87 -18.18 13.30
CA GLU A 40 6.41 -18.63 12.02
C GLU A 40 5.35 -18.51 10.91
N LEU A 41 4.12 -18.97 11.18
CA LEU A 41 3.03 -18.88 10.21
C LEU A 41 2.62 -17.41 9.96
N ALA A 42 2.63 -16.57 10.99
CA ALA A 42 2.36 -15.14 10.86
C ALA A 42 3.38 -14.46 9.93
N LYS A 43 4.67 -14.77 10.09
CA LYS A 43 5.74 -14.29 9.21
C LYS A 43 5.56 -14.76 7.76
N GLU A 44 5.18 -16.03 7.56
CA GLU A 44 4.92 -16.58 6.23
C GLU A 44 3.76 -15.85 5.53
N LEU A 45 2.63 -15.68 6.23
CA LEU A 45 1.44 -15.00 5.69
C LEU A 45 1.75 -13.54 5.35
N ALA A 46 2.51 -12.84 6.19
CA ALA A 46 2.95 -11.47 5.92
C ALA A 46 3.81 -11.39 4.66
N ALA A 47 4.78 -12.30 4.50
CA ALA A 47 5.62 -12.36 3.32
C ALA A 47 4.81 -12.67 2.03
N GLN A 48 3.85 -13.58 2.11
CA GLN A 48 2.95 -13.90 1.00
C GLN A 48 2.09 -12.70 0.59
N ALA A 49 1.49 -12.00 1.57
CA ALA A 49 0.68 -10.81 1.31
C ALA A 49 1.51 -9.68 0.67
N LEU A 50 2.73 -9.43 1.17
CA LEU A 50 3.64 -8.46 0.55
C LEU A 50 4.05 -8.88 -0.87
N GLY A 51 4.29 -10.17 -1.09
CA GLY A 51 4.56 -10.72 -2.42
C GLY A 51 3.39 -10.49 -3.39
N GLU A 52 2.16 -10.69 -2.94
CA GLU A 52 0.96 -10.41 -3.73
C GLU A 52 0.76 -8.93 -4.04
N ILE A 53 0.96 -8.04 -3.07
CA ILE A 53 0.89 -6.60 -3.26
C ILE A 53 1.89 -6.16 -4.33
N ARG A 54 3.12 -6.67 -4.27
CA ARG A 54 4.16 -6.43 -5.28
C ARG A 54 3.74 -6.96 -6.65
N ARG A 55 3.27 -8.21 -6.74
CA ARG A 55 2.81 -8.83 -8.00
C ARG A 55 1.64 -8.07 -8.63
N ARG A 56 0.71 -7.58 -7.81
CA ARG A 56 -0.45 -6.79 -8.25
C ARG A 56 -0.10 -5.34 -8.54
N ASN A 57 1.17 -4.94 -8.39
CA ASN A 57 1.64 -3.56 -8.56
C ASN A 57 0.83 -2.55 -7.73
N LEU A 58 0.42 -2.96 -6.53
CA LEU A 58 -0.37 -2.15 -5.60
C LEU A 58 0.50 -1.42 -4.57
N ILE A 59 1.80 -1.31 -4.83
CA ILE A 59 2.71 -0.54 -3.97
C ILE A 59 2.34 0.94 -4.11
N PRO A 60 1.98 1.64 -3.02
CA PRO A 60 1.70 3.07 -3.06
C PRO A 60 2.94 3.86 -3.51
N GLY A 61 2.77 4.72 -4.52
CA GLY A 61 3.85 5.51 -5.11
C GLY A 61 3.75 5.59 -6.64
N ARG A 62 4.36 6.60 -7.25
CA ARG A 62 4.40 6.75 -8.71
C ARG A 62 5.27 5.63 -9.28
N LYS A 63 4.77 4.89 -10.26
CA LYS A 63 5.49 3.79 -10.89
C LYS A 63 6.81 4.29 -11.45
N SER A 64 7.91 3.65 -11.10
CA SER A 64 9.15 3.97 -11.77
C SER A 64 9.14 3.45 -13.20
N LEU A 65 9.47 4.31 -14.17
CA LEU A 65 9.64 3.89 -15.56
C LEU A 65 10.87 2.99 -15.78
N SER A 66 11.79 2.92 -14.80
CA SER A 66 13.00 2.10 -14.88
C SER A 66 12.80 0.64 -14.45
N GLY A 67 11.69 0.30 -13.79
CA GLY A 67 11.34 -1.07 -13.39
C GLY A 67 12.16 -1.69 -12.24
N ASP A 68 13.28 -1.08 -11.86
CA ASP A 68 14.22 -1.53 -10.82
C ASP A 68 14.04 -0.82 -9.46
N GLY A 69 13.05 0.07 -9.34
CA GLY A 69 12.79 0.83 -8.11
C GLY A 69 13.72 2.03 -7.89
N SER A 70 14.62 2.34 -8.84
CA SER A 70 15.37 3.60 -8.84
C SER A 70 14.48 4.78 -9.28
N HIS A 71 14.89 6.02 -8.99
CA HIS A 71 14.15 7.22 -9.42
C HIS A 71 13.83 7.16 -10.92
N SER A 72 12.60 7.49 -11.30
CA SER A 72 12.22 7.55 -12.71
C SER A 72 13.13 8.49 -13.49
N PRO A 73 13.56 8.13 -14.71
CA PRO A 73 14.38 9.00 -15.53
C PRO A 73 13.67 10.32 -15.81
N ALA A 74 14.40 11.42 -15.64
CA ALA A 74 13.93 12.75 -16.02
C ALA A 74 13.91 12.87 -17.56
N ILE A 75 12.72 12.98 -18.15
CA ILE A 75 12.55 13.17 -19.59
C ILE A 75 12.39 14.65 -19.93
N ARG A 76 13.06 15.11 -21.00
CA ARG A 76 12.87 16.46 -21.54
C ARG A 76 11.83 16.43 -22.65
N VAL A 77 10.70 17.12 -22.43
CA VAL A 77 9.63 17.26 -23.43
C VAL A 77 9.62 18.66 -24.02
N ARG A 78 9.27 18.77 -25.32
CA ARG A 78 9.02 20.07 -25.97
C ARG A 78 7.52 20.30 -26.03
N VAL A 79 7.07 21.43 -25.52
CA VAL A 79 5.66 21.83 -25.49
C VAL A 79 5.50 23.26 -26.00
N PRO A 80 4.33 23.63 -26.57
CA PRO A 80 4.02 25.01 -26.90
C PRO A 80 4.10 25.93 -25.67
N ALA A 81 4.55 27.17 -25.85
CA ALA A 81 4.74 28.13 -24.76
C ALA A 81 3.47 28.37 -23.93
N GLN A 82 2.29 28.33 -24.56
CA GLN A 82 1.02 28.46 -23.87
C GLN A 82 0.76 27.31 -22.90
N LEU A 83 1.02 26.06 -23.32
CA LEU A 83 0.82 24.88 -22.50
C LEU A 83 1.77 24.87 -21.30
N ARG A 84 3.02 25.31 -21.52
CA ARG A 84 4.00 25.47 -20.43
C ARG A 84 3.50 26.42 -19.35
N ARG A 85 3.01 27.61 -19.72
CA ARG A 85 2.49 28.59 -18.76
C ARG A 85 1.29 28.06 -17.99
N GLN A 86 0.39 27.33 -18.65
CA GLN A 86 -0.76 26.71 -17.99
C GLN A 86 -0.33 25.69 -16.93
N ALA A 87 0.67 24.86 -17.24
CA ALA A 87 1.22 23.90 -16.31
C ALA A 87 1.94 24.58 -15.12
N GLU A 88 2.73 25.64 -15.38
CA GLU A 88 3.40 26.43 -14.33
C GLU A 88 2.38 27.07 -13.36
N ASN A 89 1.31 27.65 -13.88
CA ASN A 89 0.25 28.24 -13.05
C ASN A 89 -0.47 27.19 -12.21
N ARG A 90 -0.71 25.99 -12.76
CA ARG A 90 -1.36 24.90 -12.05
C ARG A 90 -0.48 24.36 -10.92
N ALA A 91 0.79 24.12 -11.21
CA ALA A 91 1.76 23.66 -10.21
C ALA A 91 1.90 24.67 -9.06
N ALA A 92 1.96 25.96 -9.37
CA ALA A 92 1.98 27.02 -8.35
C ALA A 92 0.72 27.05 -7.47
N ALA A 93 -0.47 26.82 -8.06
CA ALA A 93 -1.73 26.74 -7.32
C ALA A 93 -1.81 25.51 -6.41
N ASP A 94 -1.24 24.39 -6.88
CA ASP A 94 -1.19 23.13 -6.13
C ASP A 94 -0.01 23.09 -5.13
N GLY A 95 0.88 24.10 -5.12
CA GLY A 95 2.01 24.21 -4.20
C GLY A 95 3.16 23.24 -4.51
N VAL A 96 3.22 22.71 -5.73
CA VAL A 96 4.19 21.70 -6.19
C VAL A 96 5.10 22.25 -7.28
N THR A 97 6.23 21.58 -7.52
CA THR A 97 7.08 21.93 -8.67
C THR A 97 6.44 21.45 -9.98
N LEU A 98 6.84 22.02 -11.12
CA LEU A 98 6.31 21.65 -12.45
C LEU A 98 6.49 20.15 -12.80
N SER A 99 7.42 19.47 -12.13
CA SER A 99 7.75 18.06 -12.36
C SER A 99 7.12 17.11 -11.34
N GLU A 100 6.37 17.63 -10.36
CA GLU A 100 5.61 16.88 -9.34
C GLU A 100 4.13 16.79 -9.70
#